data_AF-A0A8S9WFB8-F1
#
_entry.id   AF-A0A8S9WFB8-F1
#
_cell.length_a   1.000
_cell.length_b   1.000
_cell.length_c   1.000
_cell.angle_alpha   90.00
_cell.angle_beta   90.00
_cell.angle_gamma   90.00
#
_symmetry.space_group_name_H-M   'P 1'
#
loop_
_entity.id
_entity.type
_entity.pdbx_description
1 polymer ?
#
loop_
_entity_poly.entity_id
_entity_poly.type
_entity_poly.pdbx_seq_one_letter_code
_entity_poly.pdbx_strand_id
1 'polypeptide(L)'
;MREDTSTDFEAAWLAGTEYAGNRGRNDDYPRSLMRLRFGKPHPVFETIQKLREAYLRLGFEEVMNPVIIDEAEVKKQFGKEALAVLDRCYYLAGLPRPDIGISEERVKQMNACFDNDLSKEQVEALQDTLHRYKKGEVEGDDLVYELASSMGVADMALTKVLDSVLPEFKNLAPVPSKSTLRSHMTSGWFLTLAEIWDKKPFPIKLFSVDKCFRREQREGEIRLRNYHSASCILCDEEVS
;
A
#
# COMPACT_ATOMS: atom_id res chain seq x y z
N MET A 1 -27.20 40.12 -36.64
CA MET A 1 -27.88 38.81 -36.48
C MET A 1 -29.36 38.91 -36.13
N ARG A 2 -29.78 39.43 -34.96
CA ARG A 2 -31.22 39.47 -34.57
C ARG A 2 -32.06 40.40 -35.44
N GLU A 3 -31.52 41.55 -35.84
CA GLU A 3 -32.19 42.45 -36.79
C GLU A 3 -32.20 41.86 -38.20
N ASP A 4 -31.07 41.28 -38.67
CA ASP A 4 -30.96 40.65 -40.00
C ASP A 4 -31.83 39.38 -40.18
N THR A 5 -32.05 38.61 -39.11
CA THR A 5 -32.96 37.44 -39.15
C THR A 5 -34.43 37.85 -39.18
N SER A 6 -34.76 39.06 -38.72
CA SER A 6 -36.14 39.57 -38.77
C SER A 6 -36.53 40.08 -40.15
N THR A 7 -35.54 40.43 -40.98
CA THR A 7 -35.73 40.94 -42.35
C THR A 7 -35.59 39.85 -43.40
N ASP A 8 -34.57 38.99 -43.32
CA ASP A 8 -34.42 37.83 -44.21
C ASP A 8 -33.66 36.70 -43.49
N PHE A 9 -34.42 35.69 -43.06
CA PHE A 9 -33.89 34.56 -42.31
C PHE A 9 -32.92 33.72 -43.14
N GLU A 10 -33.18 33.47 -44.43
CA GLU A 10 -32.35 32.59 -45.24
C GLU A 10 -30.99 33.23 -45.57
N ALA A 11 -31.01 34.52 -45.89
CA ALA A 11 -29.78 35.28 -46.12
C ALA A 11 -28.92 35.36 -44.86
N ALA A 12 -29.54 35.64 -43.71
CA ALA A 12 -28.84 35.67 -42.42
C ALA A 12 -28.30 34.28 -42.01
N TRP A 13 -28.99 33.21 -42.37
CA TRP A 13 -28.55 31.82 -42.12
C TRP A 13 -27.32 31.45 -42.97
N LEU A 14 -27.30 31.80 -44.25
CA LEU A 14 -26.15 31.55 -45.14
C LEU A 14 -24.90 32.34 -44.74
N ALA A 15 -25.07 33.60 -44.34
CA ALA A 15 -24.00 34.45 -43.79
C ALA A 15 -23.46 33.92 -42.44
N GLY A 16 -24.21 33.05 -41.76
CA GLY A 16 -23.82 32.40 -40.52
C GLY A 16 -22.53 31.56 -40.60
N THR A 17 -22.15 31.14 -41.82
CA THR A 17 -20.91 30.37 -42.07
C THR A 17 -19.64 31.17 -41.80
N GLU A 18 -19.70 32.51 -41.84
CA GLU A 18 -18.56 33.39 -41.54
C GLU A 18 -18.13 33.31 -40.06
N TYR A 19 -19.03 32.91 -39.17
CA TYR A 19 -18.73 32.71 -37.75
C TYR A 19 -18.10 31.35 -37.45
N ALA A 20 -18.03 30.44 -38.43
CA ALA A 20 -17.32 29.18 -38.28
C ALA A 20 -15.81 29.44 -38.37
N GLY A 21 -15.10 29.24 -37.27
CA GLY A 21 -13.64 29.40 -37.25
C GLY A 21 -12.96 28.42 -38.20
N ASN A 22 -12.12 28.94 -39.11
CA ASN A 22 -11.28 28.12 -39.98
C ASN A 22 -10.26 27.35 -39.13
N ARG A 23 -10.41 26.03 -39.08
CA ARG A 23 -9.47 25.16 -38.37
C ARG A 23 -8.24 24.93 -39.24
N GLY A 24 -7.06 25.00 -38.62
CA GLY A 24 -5.83 24.62 -39.31
C GLY A 24 -5.83 23.11 -39.60
N ARG A 25 -5.05 22.66 -40.59
CA ARG A 25 -4.99 21.24 -40.99
C ARG A 25 -4.70 20.28 -39.82
N ASN A 26 -3.99 20.74 -38.79
CA ASN A 26 -3.68 19.98 -37.57
C ASN A 26 -4.80 19.98 -36.52
N ASP A 27 -5.75 20.91 -36.62
CA ASP A 27 -6.95 21.02 -35.79
C ASP A 27 -8.19 20.41 -36.48
N ASP A 28 -8.04 19.99 -37.73
CA ASP A 28 -9.02 19.20 -38.44
C ASP A 28 -9.09 17.76 -37.94
N TYR A 29 -10.26 17.17 -38.09
CA TYR A 29 -10.49 15.75 -37.85
C TYR A 29 -9.69 14.92 -38.86
N PRO A 30 -9.00 13.83 -38.45
CA PRO A 30 -9.01 13.18 -37.13
C PRO A 30 -7.91 13.66 -36.17
N ARG A 31 -7.06 14.62 -36.54
CA ARG A 31 -5.91 15.05 -35.72
C ARG A 31 -6.31 15.78 -34.45
N SER A 32 -7.42 16.51 -34.48
CA SER A 32 -8.02 17.09 -33.27
C SER A 32 -8.41 16.05 -32.23
N LEU A 33 -8.69 14.80 -32.60
CA LEU A 33 -8.96 13.72 -31.63
C LEU A 33 -7.74 13.40 -30.76
N MET A 34 -6.51 13.65 -31.23
CA MET A 34 -5.31 13.43 -30.42
C MET A 34 -5.25 14.38 -29.20
N ARG A 35 -5.94 15.53 -29.28
CA ARG A 35 -6.09 16.51 -28.19
C ARG A 35 -7.23 16.13 -27.24
N LEU A 36 -8.25 15.44 -27.74
CA LEU A 36 -9.36 14.92 -26.95
C LEU A 36 -8.97 13.57 -26.32
N ARG A 37 -8.12 13.61 -25.30
CA ARG A 37 -7.74 12.43 -24.52
C ARG A 37 -8.66 12.26 -23.32
N PHE A 38 -9.19 11.05 -23.14
CA PHE A 38 -9.89 10.64 -21.94
C PHE A 38 -9.07 9.60 -21.16
N GLY A 39 -9.33 9.50 -19.85
CA GLY A 39 -8.69 8.49 -19.00
C GLY A 39 -9.12 7.09 -19.40
N LYS A 40 -8.16 6.17 -19.53
CA LYS A 40 -8.44 4.75 -19.84
C LYS A 40 -8.33 3.92 -18.56
N PRO A 41 -9.35 3.14 -18.19
CA PRO A 41 -9.25 2.26 -17.03
C PRO A 41 -8.27 1.13 -17.29
N HIS A 42 -7.64 0.62 -16.22
CA HIS A 42 -6.84 -0.60 -16.30
C HIS A 42 -7.79 -1.81 -16.34
N PRO A 43 -7.59 -2.79 -17.24
CA PRO A 43 -8.53 -3.90 -17.44
C PRO A 43 -8.81 -4.72 -16.18
N VAL A 44 -7.79 -4.90 -15.33
CA VAL A 44 -7.96 -5.61 -14.03
C VAL A 44 -8.88 -4.84 -13.08
N PHE A 45 -8.69 -3.53 -12.92
CA PHE A 45 -9.54 -2.74 -12.03
C PHE A 45 -10.96 -2.57 -12.57
N GLU A 46 -11.11 -2.47 -13.89
CA GLU A 46 -12.43 -2.49 -14.53
C GLU A 46 -13.16 -3.83 -14.28
N THR A 47 -12.44 -4.95 -14.37
CA THR A 47 -12.99 -6.27 -14.08
C THR A 47 -13.36 -6.44 -12.60
N ILE A 48 -12.52 -5.95 -11.68
CA ILE A 48 -12.81 -5.93 -10.24
C ILE A 48 -14.10 -5.14 -9.99
N GLN A 49 -14.24 -3.95 -10.59
CA GLN A 49 -15.43 -3.13 -10.41
C GLN A 49 -16.69 -3.84 -10.92
N LYS A 50 -16.62 -4.48 -12.11
CA LYS A 50 -17.73 -5.28 -12.63
C LYS A 50 -18.10 -6.46 -11.72
N LEU A 51 -17.11 -7.13 -11.13
CA LEU A 51 -17.33 -8.22 -10.16
C LEU A 51 -18.00 -7.72 -8.88
N ARG A 52 -17.57 -6.57 -8.35
CA ARG A 52 -18.21 -5.93 -7.19
C ARG A 52 -19.68 -5.62 -7.47
N GLU A 53 -19.96 -4.99 -8.60
CA GLU A 53 -21.33 -4.69 -9.02
C GLU A 53 -22.18 -5.95 -9.19
N ALA A 54 -21.61 -7.03 -9.73
CA ALA A 54 -22.31 -8.30 -9.88
C ALA A 54 -22.71 -8.90 -8.53
N TYR A 55 -21.79 -8.95 -7.56
CA TYR A 55 -22.09 -9.47 -6.21
C TYR A 55 -23.12 -8.61 -5.46
N LEU A 56 -23.01 -7.29 -5.54
CA LEU A 56 -23.98 -6.37 -4.93
C LEU A 56 -25.38 -6.58 -5.52
N ARG A 57 -25.50 -6.76 -6.84
CA ARG A 57 -26.79 -7.05 -7.50
C ARG A 57 -27.38 -8.40 -7.11
N LEU A 58 -26.55 -9.36 -6.71
CA LEU A 58 -26.98 -10.67 -6.18
C LEU A 58 -27.38 -10.61 -4.69
N GLY A 59 -27.27 -9.45 -4.04
CA GLY A 59 -27.63 -9.26 -2.64
C GLY A 59 -26.56 -9.71 -1.64
N PHE A 60 -25.30 -9.84 -2.08
CA PHE A 60 -24.17 -10.04 -1.16
C PHE A 60 -23.71 -8.69 -0.59
N GLU A 61 -23.33 -8.70 0.68
CA GLU A 61 -22.75 -7.56 1.39
C GLU A 61 -21.22 -7.54 1.22
N GLU A 62 -20.67 -6.39 0.86
CA GLU A 62 -19.23 -6.23 0.66
C GLU A 62 -18.50 -6.10 2.01
N VAL A 63 -17.44 -6.88 2.20
CA VAL A 63 -16.62 -6.82 3.42
C VAL A 63 -15.12 -6.82 3.11
N MET A 64 -14.34 -6.39 4.10
CA MET A 64 -12.87 -6.44 4.05
C MET A 64 -12.36 -7.46 5.06
N ASN A 65 -11.82 -8.56 4.56
CA ASN A 65 -11.22 -9.60 5.39
C ASN A 65 -9.78 -9.22 5.77
N PRO A 66 -9.27 -9.70 6.91
CA PRO A 66 -7.86 -9.49 7.28
C PRO A 66 -6.92 -10.06 6.22
N VAL A 67 -5.90 -9.29 5.84
CA VAL A 67 -4.86 -9.70 4.87
C VAL A 67 -3.70 -10.41 5.56
N ILE A 68 -3.32 -9.91 6.73
CA ILE A 68 -2.26 -10.45 7.57
C ILE A 68 -2.91 -11.39 8.59
N ILE A 69 -2.43 -12.64 8.64
CA ILE A 69 -3.01 -13.71 9.44
C ILE A 69 -1.88 -14.48 10.14
N ASP A 70 -2.07 -14.85 11.39
CA ASP A 70 -1.11 -15.68 12.13
C ASP A 70 -1.07 -17.12 11.57
N GLU A 71 0.11 -17.73 11.51
CA GLU A 71 0.25 -19.13 11.09
C GLU A 71 -0.59 -20.11 11.93
N ALA A 72 -0.92 -19.77 13.18
CA ALA A 72 -1.79 -20.57 14.03
C ALA A 72 -3.21 -20.70 13.46
N GLU A 73 -3.74 -19.66 12.81
CA GLU A 73 -5.06 -19.68 12.19
C GLU A 73 -5.06 -20.56 10.93
N VAL A 74 -3.98 -20.54 10.16
CA VAL A 74 -3.80 -21.45 9.02
C VAL A 74 -3.74 -22.91 9.50
N LYS A 75 -3.06 -23.17 10.63
CA LYS A 75 -3.01 -24.50 11.26
C LYS A 75 -4.38 -24.97 11.75
N LYS A 76 -5.22 -24.08 12.29
CA LYS A 76 -6.60 -24.42 12.69
C LYS A 76 -7.46 -24.80 11.48
N GLN A 77 -7.32 -24.10 10.36
CA GLN A 77 -8.14 -24.31 9.16
C GLN A 77 -7.77 -25.58 8.39
N PHE A 78 -6.46 -25.85 8.25
CA PHE A 78 -5.96 -26.95 7.40
C PHE A 78 -5.42 -28.14 8.19
N GLY A 79 -5.35 -28.06 9.52
CA GLY A 79 -4.87 -29.14 10.38
C GLY A 79 -3.48 -29.64 9.96
N LYS A 80 -3.40 -30.91 9.52
CA LYS A 80 -2.15 -31.54 9.08
C LYS A 80 -1.65 -31.03 7.72
N GLU A 81 -2.54 -30.58 6.85
CA GLU A 81 -2.17 -30.03 5.54
C GLU A 81 -1.58 -28.61 5.63
N ALA A 82 -1.72 -27.97 6.79
CA ALA A 82 -1.23 -26.61 7.01
C ALA A 82 0.25 -26.45 6.69
N LEU A 83 1.08 -27.47 6.91
CA LEU A 83 2.52 -27.43 6.60
C LEU A 83 2.78 -27.23 5.09
N ALA A 84 1.99 -27.89 4.23
CA ALA A 84 2.09 -27.71 2.77
C ALA A 84 1.52 -26.36 2.32
N VAL A 85 0.49 -25.85 3.02
CA VAL A 85 -0.10 -24.55 2.72
C VAL A 85 0.81 -23.40 3.16
N LEU A 86 1.50 -23.53 4.30
CA LEU A 86 2.41 -22.51 4.82
C LEU A 86 3.66 -22.35 3.95
N ASP A 87 4.13 -23.41 3.28
CA ASP A 87 5.26 -23.33 2.35
C ASP A 87 5.01 -22.35 1.19
N ARG A 88 3.75 -22.20 0.77
CA ARG A 88 3.37 -21.23 -0.29
C ARG A 88 2.94 -19.87 0.26
N CYS A 89 3.03 -19.61 1.56
CA CYS A 89 2.71 -18.31 2.16
C CYS A 89 3.97 -17.44 2.32
N TYR A 90 3.79 -16.13 2.32
CA TYR A 90 4.85 -15.19 2.68
C TYR A 90 4.77 -14.89 4.18
N TYR A 91 5.88 -15.11 4.88
CA TYR A 91 6.04 -14.65 6.26
C TYR A 91 6.50 -13.19 6.26
N LEU A 92 5.90 -12.40 7.14
CA LEU A 92 6.29 -11.01 7.33
C LEU A 92 7.52 -10.96 8.22
N ALA A 93 8.50 -10.19 7.81
CA ALA A 93 9.70 -9.93 8.58
C ALA A 93 9.89 -8.42 8.75
N GLY A 94 10.38 -8.01 9.91
CA GLY A 94 10.69 -6.61 10.20
C GLY A 94 12.15 -6.47 10.57
N LEU A 95 12.73 -5.29 10.33
CA LEU A 95 14.05 -4.97 10.87
C LEU A 95 13.90 -4.70 12.37
N PRO A 96 14.65 -5.41 13.24
CA PRO A 96 14.65 -5.09 14.66
C PRO A 96 15.27 -3.71 14.87
N ARG A 97 14.79 -2.99 15.89
CA ARG A 97 15.46 -1.76 16.34
C ARG A 97 16.81 -2.16 16.97
N PRO A 98 17.96 -1.68 16.46
CA PRO A 98 19.26 -2.04 16.99
C PRO A 98 19.44 -1.55 18.43
N ASP A 99 20.13 -2.35 19.25
CA ASP A 99 20.56 -1.91 20.57
C ASP A 99 21.90 -1.19 20.45
N ILE A 100 21.87 0.14 20.51
CA ILE A 100 23.05 0.96 20.29
C ILE A 100 23.49 1.55 21.63
N GLY A 101 24.51 0.94 22.21
CA GLY A 101 25.27 1.57 23.29
C GLY A 101 26.20 2.65 22.72
N ILE A 102 26.19 3.85 23.30
CA ILE A 102 27.19 4.88 23.00
C ILE A 102 28.35 4.69 23.97
N SER A 103 29.43 4.01 23.53
CA SER A 103 30.68 3.90 24.28
C SER A 103 31.54 5.16 24.10
N GLU A 104 32.50 5.39 25.02
CA GLU A 104 33.45 6.50 24.90
C GLU A 104 34.26 6.49 23.59
N GLU A 105 34.47 5.31 23.00
CA GLU A 105 35.13 5.16 21.70
C GLU A 105 34.28 5.72 20.55
N ARG A 106 32.96 5.52 20.60
CA ARG A 106 32.03 6.07 19.59
C ARG A 106 31.94 7.58 19.69
N VAL A 107 31.94 8.13 20.89
CA VAL A 107 31.97 9.59 21.08
C VAL A 107 33.23 10.19 20.45
N LYS A 108 34.39 9.54 20.62
CA LYS A 108 35.64 9.98 19.97
C LYS A 108 35.56 9.92 18.43
N GLN A 109 34.94 8.88 17.88
CA GLN A 109 34.74 8.76 16.43
C GLN A 109 33.76 9.80 15.88
N MET A 110 32.73 10.16 16.65
CA MET A 110 31.79 11.22 16.31
C MET A 110 32.49 12.59 16.33
N ASN A 111 33.27 12.91 17.37
CA ASN A 111 34.04 14.16 17.43
C ASN A 111 35.02 14.28 16.25
N ALA A 112 35.64 13.18 15.83
CA ALA A 112 36.51 13.15 14.65
C ALA A 112 35.77 13.40 13.32
N CYS A 113 34.45 13.17 13.27
CA CYS A 113 33.63 13.38 12.07
C CYS A 113 32.94 14.76 12.02
N PHE A 114 32.74 15.42 13.17
CA PHE A 114 32.01 16.69 13.25
C PHE A 114 32.89 17.94 13.36
N ASP A 115 34.22 17.79 13.36
CA ASP A 115 35.21 18.87 13.56
C ASP A 115 34.99 19.72 14.84
N ASN A 116 34.09 19.28 15.74
CA ASN A 116 33.68 19.92 16.97
C ASN A 116 33.56 18.87 18.09
N ASP A 117 33.98 19.22 19.30
CA ASP A 117 33.77 18.37 20.47
C ASP A 117 32.30 18.43 20.92
N LEU A 118 31.63 17.27 20.91
CA LEU A 118 30.28 17.15 21.45
C LEU A 118 30.30 17.40 22.96
N SER A 119 29.41 18.28 23.42
CA SER A 119 29.20 18.52 24.86
C SER A 119 28.59 17.29 25.54
N LYS A 120 28.79 17.15 26.86
CA LYS A 120 28.17 16.05 27.63
C LYS A 120 26.64 16.06 27.52
N GLU A 121 26.04 17.25 27.48
CA GLU A 121 24.58 17.43 27.32
C GLU A 121 24.09 16.90 25.96
N GLN A 122 24.83 17.13 24.87
CA GLN A 122 24.50 16.61 23.55
C GLN A 122 24.64 15.07 23.48
N VAL A 123 25.64 14.50 24.15
CA VAL A 123 25.82 13.03 24.22
C VAL A 123 24.69 12.38 25.01
N GLU A 124 24.23 12.99 26.11
CA GLU A 124 23.07 12.51 26.87
C GLU A 124 21.78 12.62 26.05
N ALA A 125 21.56 13.73 25.33
CA ALA A 125 20.40 13.90 24.45
C ALA A 125 20.39 12.89 23.29
N LEU A 126 21.56 12.55 22.75
CA LEU A 126 21.73 11.51 21.73
C LEU A 126 21.37 10.13 22.28
N GLN A 127 21.87 9.80 23.48
CA GLN A 127 21.53 8.53 24.15
C GLN A 127 20.03 8.40 24.42
N ASP A 128 19.39 9.47 24.91
CA ASP A 128 17.96 9.48 25.15
C ASP A 128 17.17 9.30 23.85
N THR A 129 17.57 9.99 22.78
CA THR A 129 16.92 9.86 21.46
C THR A 129 17.03 8.44 20.89
N LEU A 130 18.19 7.79 21.02
CA LEU A 130 18.35 6.38 20.64
C LEU A 130 17.53 5.43 21.52
N HIS A 131 17.38 5.75 22.81
CA HIS A 131 16.54 4.97 23.73
C HIS A 131 15.04 5.13 23.41
N ARG A 132 14.58 6.33 23.07
CA ARG A 132 13.22 6.59 22.56
C ARG A 132 12.96 5.86 21.25
N TYR A 133 13.95 5.83 20.35
CA TYR A 133 13.88 5.04 19.12
C TYR A 133 13.74 3.53 19.38
N LYS A 134 14.47 2.99 20.37
CA LYS A 134 14.34 1.60 20.80
C LYS A 134 12.95 1.28 21.35
N LYS A 135 12.36 2.19 22.13
CA LYS A 135 10.98 2.05 22.63
C LYS A 135 9.91 2.17 21.56
N GLY A 136 10.29 2.61 20.35
CA GLY A 136 9.36 2.83 19.25
C GLY A 136 8.58 4.15 19.37
N GLU A 137 9.06 5.07 20.20
CA GLU A 137 8.47 6.42 20.33
C GLU A 137 8.87 7.32 19.15
N VAL A 138 10.00 7.02 18.50
CA VAL A 138 10.50 7.73 17.31
C VAL A 138 10.35 6.85 16.08
N GLU A 139 9.79 7.41 15.01
CA GLU A 139 9.63 6.71 13.73
C GLU A 139 10.98 6.55 13.01
N GLY A 140 11.05 5.60 12.06
CA GLY A 140 12.27 5.36 11.28
C GLY A 140 12.69 6.59 10.46
N ASP A 141 11.70 7.28 9.90
CA ASP A 141 11.91 8.40 8.99
C ASP A 141 12.36 9.67 9.74
N ASP A 142 11.93 9.82 10.99
CA ASP A 142 12.25 10.98 11.84
C ASP A 142 13.58 10.83 12.60
N LEU A 143 14.17 9.64 12.63
CA LEU A 143 15.38 9.36 13.39
C LEU A 143 16.53 10.30 13.01
N VAL A 144 16.76 10.52 11.72
CA VAL A 144 17.87 11.40 11.25
C VAL A 144 17.63 12.84 11.71
N TYR A 145 16.38 13.31 11.62
CA TYR A 145 16.02 14.67 12.01
C TYR A 145 16.12 14.88 13.53
N GLU A 146 15.59 13.96 14.34
CA GLU A 146 15.66 14.08 15.81
C GLU A 146 17.09 14.04 16.33
N LEU A 147 17.93 13.14 15.77
CA LEU A 147 19.34 13.07 16.11
C LEU A 147 20.07 14.36 15.70
N ALA A 148 19.80 14.90 14.51
CA ALA A 148 20.41 16.13 14.03
C ALA A 148 20.02 17.33 14.91
N SER A 149 18.73 17.41 15.30
CA SER A 149 18.21 18.42 16.22
C SER A 149 18.84 18.31 17.61
N SER A 150 18.97 17.10 18.16
CA SER A 150 19.59 16.87 19.48
C SER A 150 21.07 17.28 19.54
N MET A 151 21.77 17.17 18.40
CA MET A 151 23.18 17.51 18.28
C MET A 151 23.42 18.95 17.81
N GLY A 152 22.41 19.63 17.26
CA GLY A 152 22.56 20.95 16.62
C GLY A 152 23.41 20.90 15.34
N VAL A 153 23.37 19.78 14.61
CA VAL A 153 24.17 19.53 13.40
C VAL A 153 23.26 19.39 12.19
N ALA A 154 23.76 19.67 10.98
CA ALA A 154 23.03 19.43 9.75
C ALA A 154 22.83 17.94 9.44
N ASP A 155 21.65 17.56 8.95
CA ASP A 155 21.23 16.18 8.61
C ASP A 155 22.24 15.43 7.72
N MET A 156 22.86 16.15 6.77
CA MET A 156 23.85 15.59 5.85
C MET A 156 25.17 15.19 6.52
N ALA A 157 25.56 15.86 7.61
CA ALA A 157 26.73 15.44 8.37
C ALA A 157 26.39 14.21 9.24
N LEU A 158 25.17 14.16 9.77
CA LEU A 158 24.72 13.03 10.59
C LEU A 158 24.61 11.72 9.80
N THR A 159 24.10 11.76 8.56
CA THR A 159 24.03 10.56 7.72
C THR A 159 25.40 9.91 7.48
N LYS A 160 26.46 10.72 7.31
CA LYS A 160 27.84 10.19 7.23
C LYS A 160 28.29 9.53 8.54
N VAL A 161 27.84 10.05 9.69
CA VAL A 161 28.17 9.51 11.01
C VAL A 161 27.40 8.22 11.30
N LEU A 162 26.12 8.13 10.91
CA LEU A 162 25.38 6.86 10.96
C LEU A 162 26.10 5.79 10.11
N ASP A 163 26.65 6.18 8.97
CA ASP A 163 27.37 5.28 8.06
C ASP A 163 28.72 4.79 8.63
N SER A 164 29.49 5.68 9.28
CA SER A 164 30.85 5.41 9.75
C SER A 164 30.95 4.93 11.20
N VAL A 165 30.08 5.43 12.09
CA VAL A 165 30.15 5.19 13.54
C VAL A 165 29.19 4.09 13.99
N LEU A 166 28.06 3.91 13.29
CA LEU A 166 27.00 2.97 13.67
C LEU A 166 26.72 1.92 12.58
N PRO A 167 27.69 1.03 12.30
CA PRO A 167 27.53 -0.01 11.27
C PRO A 167 26.41 -1.00 11.57
N GLU A 168 25.87 -1.03 12.81
CA GLU A 168 24.71 -1.83 13.19
C GLU A 168 23.52 -1.56 12.29
N PHE A 169 23.27 -0.30 11.90
CA PHE A 169 22.18 0.05 10.99
C PHE A 169 22.34 -0.56 9.60
N LYS A 170 23.58 -0.77 9.14
CA LYS A 170 23.87 -1.44 7.86
C LYS A 170 23.70 -2.95 7.94
N ASN A 171 24.00 -3.53 9.09
CA ASN A 171 23.99 -4.97 9.30
C ASN A 171 22.66 -5.51 9.83
N LEU A 172 21.61 -4.67 9.88
CA LEU A 172 20.27 -5.11 10.28
C LEU A 172 19.73 -6.15 9.29
N ALA A 173 19.51 -7.35 9.78
CA ALA A 173 18.82 -8.41 9.05
C ALA A 173 17.34 -8.48 9.46
N PRO A 174 16.42 -8.74 8.52
CA PRO A 174 15.01 -8.87 8.83
C PRO A 174 14.76 -10.12 9.68
N VAL A 175 14.07 -9.94 10.81
CA VAL A 175 13.67 -11.04 11.69
C VAL A 175 12.25 -11.48 11.32
N PRO A 176 12.04 -12.74 10.92
CA PRO A 176 10.71 -13.23 10.55
C PRO A 176 9.80 -13.30 11.78
N SER A 177 8.57 -12.84 11.60
CA SER A 177 7.48 -12.99 12.56
C SER A 177 6.68 -14.27 12.27
N LYS A 178 5.70 -14.58 13.12
CA LYS A 178 4.71 -15.65 12.88
C LYS A 178 3.54 -15.20 11.99
N SER A 179 3.49 -13.92 11.64
CA SER A 179 2.45 -13.35 10.80
C SER A 179 2.74 -13.65 9.33
N THR A 180 1.70 -14.09 8.63
CA THR A 180 1.75 -14.46 7.21
C THR A 180 0.80 -13.60 6.40
N LEU A 181 1.09 -13.43 5.12
CA LEU A 181 0.12 -12.91 4.16
C LEU A 181 -0.80 -14.04 3.70
N ARG A 182 -2.11 -13.77 3.67
CA ARG A 182 -3.09 -14.75 3.21
C ARG A 182 -2.80 -15.20 1.78
N SER A 183 -2.82 -16.51 1.57
CA SER A 183 -2.65 -17.11 0.23
C SER A 183 -3.94 -17.17 -0.59
N HIS A 184 -5.08 -17.06 0.09
CA HIS A 184 -6.43 -17.10 -0.46
C HIS A 184 -7.40 -16.47 0.55
N MET A 185 -8.61 -16.13 0.11
CA MET A 185 -9.59 -15.39 0.93
C MET A 185 -10.17 -16.20 2.09
N THR A 186 -10.25 -17.53 1.97
CA THR A 186 -10.85 -18.41 2.98
C THR A 186 -10.23 -18.22 4.36
N SER A 187 -8.91 -18.02 4.44
CA SER A 187 -8.28 -17.80 5.74
C SER A 187 -8.75 -16.55 6.46
N GLY A 188 -9.07 -15.48 5.72
CA GLY A 188 -9.68 -14.29 6.29
C GLY A 188 -11.17 -14.48 6.58
N TRP A 189 -11.88 -15.27 5.76
CA TRP A 189 -13.31 -15.53 5.96
C TRP A 189 -13.62 -16.18 7.31
N PHE A 190 -12.82 -17.15 7.75
CA PHE A 190 -13.04 -17.79 9.07
C PHE A 190 -12.95 -16.78 10.21
N LEU A 191 -12.00 -15.85 10.16
CA LEU A 191 -11.83 -14.82 11.19
C LEU A 191 -13.01 -13.84 11.19
N THR A 192 -13.43 -13.39 10.00
CA THR A 192 -14.58 -12.50 9.85
C THR A 192 -15.87 -13.19 10.30
N LEU A 193 -16.09 -14.44 9.89
CA LEU A 193 -17.27 -15.22 10.27
C LEU A 193 -17.34 -15.50 11.77
N ALA A 194 -16.21 -15.85 12.39
CA ALA A 194 -16.14 -16.11 13.83
C ALA A 194 -16.67 -14.94 14.68
N GLU A 195 -16.54 -13.71 14.17
CA GLU A 195 -17.01 -12.51 14.86
C GLU A 195 -18.45 -12.09 14.53
N ILE A 196 -19.10 -12.66 13.51
CA ILE A 196 -20.41 -12.17 13.04
C ILE A 196 -21.50 -13.25 12.98
N TRP A 197 -21.13 -14.52 12.98
CA TRP A 197 -22.07 -15.63 12.73
C TRP A 197 -23.19 -15.70 13.76
N ASP A 198 -22.95 -15.27 15.00
CA ASP A 198 -23.90 -15.22 16.11
C ASP A 198 -24.61 -13.86 16.25
N LYS A 199 -24.16 -12.85 15.51
CA LYS A 199 -24.65 -11.45 15.60
C LYS A 199 -25.59 -11.07 14.46
N LYS A 200 -25.60 -11.81 13.35
CA LYS A 200 -26.44 -11.52 12.17
C LYS A 200 -27.46 -12.63 11.93
N PRO A 201 -28.67 -12.28 11.46
CA PRO A 201 -29.64 -13.28 11.04
C PRO A 201 -29.17 -14.02 9.78
N PHE A 202 -29.51 -15.30 9.68
CA PHE A 202 -29.28 -16.10 8.48
C PHE A 202 -30.33 -15.79 7.39
N PRO A 203 -29.99 -15.96 6.09
CA PRO A 203 -28.67 -16.29 5.55
C PRO A 203 -27.69 -15.10 5.54
N ILE A 204 -26.44 -15.36 5.91
CA ILE A 204 -25.34 -14.39 5.82
C ILE A 204 -24.68 -14.54 4.44
N LYS A 205 -24.80 -13.49 3.61
CA LYS A 205 -24.23 -13.43 2.25
C LYS A 205 -23.15 -12.35 2.18
N LEU A 206 -21.89 -12.74 2.18
CA LEU A 206 -20.77 -11.79 2.12
C LEU A 206 -19.88 -12.03 0.91
N PHE A 207 -19.33 -10.95 0.36
CA PHE A 207 -18.31 -11.04 -0.68
C PHE A 207 -17.17 -10.06 -0.43
N SER A 208 -16.02 -10.36 -1.01
CA SER A 208 -14.84 -9.50 -0.94
C SER A 208 -13.96 -9.75 -2.17
N VAL A 209 -13.55 -8.67 -2.85
CA VAL A 209 -12.66 -8.73 -4.02
C VAL A 209 -11.36 -8.02 -3.66
N ASP A 210 -10.36 -8.78 -3.25
CA ASP A 210 -9.12 -8.21 -2.69
C ASP A 210 -7.89 -9.09 -3.00
N LYS A 211 -6.70 -8.56 -2.71
CA LYS A 211 -5.42 -9.18 -3.01
C LYS A 211 -5.14 -10.39 -2.12
N CYS A 212 -4.49 -11.36 -2.72
CA CYS A 212 -3.93 -12.54 -2.08
C CYS A 212 -2.49 -12.74 -2.57
N PHE A 213 -1.66 -13.37 -1.71
CA PHE A 213 -0.23 -13.50 -1.96
C PHE A 213 0.19 -14.95 -1.88
N ARG A 214 0.77 -15.48 -2.95
CA ARG A 214 1.18 -16.88 -3.03
C ARG A 214 2.61 -16.98 -3.52
N ARG A 215 3.46 -17.61 -2.72
CA ARG A 215 4.86 -17.86 -3.06
C ARG A 215 4.91 -18.94 -4.13
N GLU A 216 5.10 -18.51 -5.37
CA GLU A 216 5.40 -19.38 -6.51
C GLU A 216 6.91 -19.35 -6.78
N GLN A 217 7.50 -20.51 -7.07
CA GLN A 217 8.95 -20.65 -7.30
C GLN A 217 9.42 -19.75 -8.46
N ARG A 218 8.57 -19.57 -9.49
CA ARG A 218 8.77 -18.65 -10.60
C ARG A 218 7.41 -18.10 -11.05
N GLU A 219 7.36 -16.81 -11.38
CA GLU A 219 6.17 -16.22 -12.01
C GLU A 219 6.09 -16.61 -13.49
N GLY A 220 4.87 -16.86 -13.95
CA GLY A 220 4.59 -17.23 -15.34
C GLY A 220 3.24 -16.66 -15.78
N GLU A 221 2.82 -17.01 -16.99
CA GLU A 221 1.63 -16.45 -17.66
C GLU A 221 0.33 -16.64 -16.86
N ILE A 222 0.26 -17.71 -16.06
CA ILE A 222 -0.92 -18.09 -15.27
C ILE A 222 -0.72 -17.97 -13.76
N ARG A 223 0.48 -17.65 -13.29
CA ARG A 223 0.82 -17.64 -11.86
C ARG A 223 1.70 -16.45 -11.52
N LEU A 224 1.13 -15.55 -10.72
CA LEU A 224 1.79 -14.38 -10.18
C LEU A 224 1.85 -14.50 -8.66
N ARG A 225 2.83 -13.83 -8.04
CA ARG A 225 2.97 -13.83 -6.57
C ARG A 225 1.87 -13.03 -5.87
N ASN A 226 1.25 -12.10 -6.59
CA ASN A 226 0.09 -11.32 -6.16
C ASN A 226 -1.03 -11.47 -7.18
N TYR A 227 -2.24 -11.74 -6.70
CA TYR A 227 -3.43 -11.80 -7.53
C TYR A 227 -4.65 -11.28 -6.78
N HIS A 228 -5.69 -10.91 -7.50
CA HIS A 228 -6.98 -10.54 -6.90
C HIS A 228 -7.88 -11.78 -6.84
N SER A 229 -8.47 -12.03 -5.68
CA SER A 229 -9.44 -13.08 -5.47
C SER A 229 -10.81 -12.46 -5.28
N ALA A 230 -11.75 -12.78 -6.16
CA ALA A 230 -13.16 -12.41 -6.01
C ALA A 230 -13.89 -13.57 -5.31
N SER A 231 -13.97 -13.49 -3.99
CA SER A 231 -14.48 -14.57 -3.14
C SER A 231 -15.78 -14.15 -2.46
N CYS A 232 -16.65 -15.13 -2.21
CA CYS A 232 -17.87 -14.94 -1.43
C CYS A 232 -18.10 -16.13 -0.51
N ILE A 233 -18.96 -15.93 0.46
CA ILE A 233 -19.46 -16.94 1.38
C ILE A 233 -20.97 -16.79 1.53
N LEU A 234 -21.64 -17.93 1.65
CA LEU A 234 -23.04 -18.04 2.02
C LEU A 234 -23.07 -18.94 3.26
N CYS A 235 -23.54 -18.40 4.38
CA CYS A 235 -23.75 -19.16 5.59
C CYS A 235 -25.26 -19.16 5.87
N ASP A 236 -25.85 -20.34 5.89
CA ASP A 236 -27.26 -20.59 6.17
C ASP A 236 -27.37 -21.96 6.86
N GLU A 237 -28.49 -22.22 7.54
CA GLU A 237 -28.72 -23.48 8.23
C GLU A 237 -28.95 -24.64 7.24
N GLU A 238 -29.47 -24.35 6.06
CA GLU A 238 -29.81 -25.34 5.02
C GLU A 238 -28.88 -25.30 3.79
N VAL A 239 -27.65 -24.79 3.91
CA VAL A 239 -26.68 -24.91 2.81
C VAL A 239 -26.17 -26.36 2.74
N SER A 240 -26.68 -27.12 1.76
CA SER A 240 -26.14 -28.42 1.36
C SER A 240 -25.02 -28.29 0.33
#